data_AF-A0A2P4SP18-F1
#
_entry.id   AF-A0A2P4SP18-F1
#
_cell.length_a   1.000
_cell.length_b   1.000
_cell.length_c   1.000
_cell.angle_alpha   90.00
_cell.angle_beta   90.00
_cell.angle_gamma   90.00
#
_symmetry.space_group_name_H-M   'P 1'
#
loop_
_entity.id
_entity.type
_entity.pdbx_description
1 polymer ?
#
loop_
_entity_poly.entity_id
_entity_poly.type
_entity_poly.pdbx_seq_one_letter_code
_entity_poly.pdbx_strand_id
1 'polypeptide(L)'
;SCDLWSLGVIIYVMLCGYPPFYSKHHSRTIPKDMRKKIMTGSFEFPEEEWSQISEMAKDIVRKLLKVKPEERLTIEGVLDHPWLNSTEALDNILPSAQLMMDKAMVAGIQQAHAEQLANMRIQDLKVSLKPLHSVNNPILRKRKLLGTKPKDGVYIHDPENGSNDSNVALEKLRDVIAQCILPQAGENEDEKLNEVMQEAWKYNRECKLLRDTLQSFSWNGRGFTDKVDRLKLAEIVKQVIEEQTNSHDSQ
;
A
#
# COMPACT_ATOMS: atom_id res chain seq x y z
N SER A 1 14.10 -16.72 -15.36
CA SER A 1 13.69 -15.41 -15.94
C SER A 1 14.34 -14.22 -15.22
N CYS A 2 14.41 -14.21 -13.87
CA CYS A 2 15.14 -13.17 -13.12
C CYS A 2 16.61 -13.01 -13.58
N ASP A 3 17.30 -14.11 -13.89
CA ASP A 3 18.71 -14.09 -14.32
C ASP A 3 18.94 -13.33 -15.64
N LEU A 4 18.03 -13.48 -16.60
CA LEU A 4 18.10 -12.80 -17.90
C LEU A 4 17.84 -11.29 -17.75
N TRP A 5 17.02 -10.89 -16.79
CA TRP A 5 16.89 -9.47 -16.44
C TRP A 5 18.20 -8.93 -15.85
N SER A 6 18.78 -9.63 -14.87
CA SER A 6 20.07 -9.29 -14.30
C SER A 6 21.14 -9.15 -15.37
N LEU A 7 21.16 -10.07 -16.34
CA LEU A 7 22.08 -10.03 -17.47
C LEU A 7 21.91 -8.76 -18.31
N GLY A 8 20.66 -8.36 -18.61
CA GLY A 8 20.38 -7.12 -19.32
C GLY A 8 20.88 -5.88 -18.57
N VAL A 9 20.71 -5.84 -17.24
CA VAL A 9 21.20 -4.74 -16.40
C VAL A 9 22.73 -4.70 -16.39
N ILE A 10 23.39 -5.85 -16.25
CA ILE A 10 24.85 -5.96 -16.25
C ILE A 10 25.41 -5.51 -17.60
N ILE A 11 24.85 -5.98 -18.72
CA ILE A 11 25.27 -5.56 -20.07
C ILE A 11 25.11 -4.05 -20.25
N TYR A 12 23.97 -3.47 -19.86
CA TYR A 12 23.76 -2.02 -19.92
C TYR A 12 24.86 -1.26 -19.16
N VAL A 13 25.13 -1.69 -17.92
CA VAL A 13 26.14 -1.07 -17.06
C VAL A 13 27.56 -1.24 -17.62
N MET A 14 27.89 -2.40 -18.19
CA MET A 14 29.20 -2.63 -18.84
C MET A 14 29.42 -1.73 -20.06
N LEU A 15 28.36 -1.39 -20.79
CA LEU A 15 28.45 -0.58 -22.00
C LEU A 15 28.60 0.93 -21.69
N CYS A 16 27.84 1.47 -20.73
CA CYS A 16 27.81 2.92 -20.50
C CYS A 16 28.24 3.37 -19.08
N GLY A 17 28.39 2.45 -18.12
CA GLY A 17 28.89 2.75 -16.77
C GLY A 17 27.86 3.16 -15.73
N TYR A 18 26.57 3.17 -16.06
CA TYR A 18 25.49 3.55 -15.14
C TYR A 18 24.27 2.63 -15.32
N PRO A 19 23.35 2.55 -14.33
CA PRO A 19 22.24 1.62 -14.40
C PRO A 19 21.08 2.19 -15.26
N PRO A 20 20.31 1.33 -15.95
CA PRO A 20 19.28 1.75 -16.91
C PRO A 20 18.13 2.57 -16.31
N PHE A 21 17.87 2.42 -15.01
CA PHE A 21 16.75 3.06 -14.33
C PHE A 21 17.15 4.25 -13.45
N TYR A 22 18.38 4.75 -13.59
CA TYR A 22 18.86 5.88 -12.79
C TYR A 22 18.03 7.16 -13.02
N SER A 23 17.96 8.01 -12.01
CA SER A 23 17.28 9.31 -12.07
C SER A 23 18.33 10.41 -12.15
N LYS A 24 18.15 11.40 -13.05
CA LYS A 24 19.07 12.55 -13.19
C LYS A 24 19.21 13.37 -11.90
N HIS A 25 18.25 13.27 -10.98
CA HIS A 25 18.39 13.87 -9.65
C HIS A 25 19.24 12.97 -8.76
N HIS A 26 20.47 13.40 -8.49
CA HIS A 26 21.40 12.85 -7.49
C HIS A 26 20.85 12.99 -6.06
N SER A 27 19.67 12.45 -5.78
CA SER A 27 19.23 12.25 -4.41
C SER A 27 19.77 10.92 -3.91
N ARG A 28 20.42 10.94 -2.74
CA ARG A 28 20.92 9.76 -2.01
C ARG A 28 19.81 8.76 -1.64
N THR A 29 18.55 9.11 -1.86
CA THR A 29 17.39 8.24 -1.74
C THR A 29 16.86 7.88 -3.11
N ILE A 30 16.72 6.59 -3.40
CA ILE A 30 16.05 6.08 -4.60
C ILE A 30 14.67 6.74 -4.71
N PRO A 31 14.42 7.60 -5.72
CA PRO A 31 13.13 8.28 -5.84
C PRO A 31 12.03 7.26 -6.12
N LYS A 32 10.79 7.52 -5.67
CA LYS A 32 9.59 6.72 -6.01
C LYS A 32 9.46 6.48 -7.52
N ASP A 33 10.02 7.38 -8.32
CA ASP A 33 10.07 7.30 -9.78
C ASP A 33 10.88 6.11 -10.30
N MET A 34 11.91 5.66 -9.59
CA MET A 34 12.72 4.51 -10.01
C MET A 34 11.91 3.22 -10.00
N ARG A 35 11.13 2.98 -8.94
CA ARG A 35 10.23 1.81 -8.86
C ARG A 35 9.21 1.82 -10.01
N LYS A 36 8.65 2.99 -10.32
CA LYS A 36 7.73 3.14 -11.45
C LYS A 36 8.43 2.80 -12.78
N LYS A 37 9.63 3.35 -13.02
CA LYS A 37 10.41 3.05 -14.23
C LYS A 37 10.72 1.57 -14.39
N ILE A 38 11.06 0.87 -13.30
CA ILE A 38 11.29 -0.59 -13.31
C ILE A 38 10.00 -1.33 -13.68
N MET A 39 8.88 -0.98 -13.02
CA MET A 39 7.59 -1.61 -13.27
C MET A 39 7.06 -1.35 -14.70
N THR A 40 7.41 -0.21 -15.29
CA THR A 40 7.05 0.11 -16.68
C THR A 40 8.11 -0.27 -17.71
N GLY A 41 9.29 -0.76 -17.26
CA GLY A 41 10.43 -1.04 -18.15
C GLY A 41 10.94 0.19 -18.91
N SER A 42 10.76 1.38 -18.33
CA SER A 42 11.12 2.65 -18.97
C SER A 42 12.58 2.98 -18.69
N PHE A 43 13.43 2.73 -19.67
CA PHE A 43 14.82 3.17 -19.73
C PHE A 43 15.13 3.70 -21.13
N GLU A 44 16.21 4.47 -21.25
CA GLU A 44 16.60 5.16 -22.48
C GLU A 44 18.08 4.89 -22.78
N PHE A 45 18.52 5.22 -23.99
CA PHE A 45 19.94 5.18 -24.39
C PHE A 45 20.39 6.60 -24.74
N PRO A 46 20.80 7.42 -23.75
CA PRO A 46 21.22 8.80 -23.98
C PRO A 46 22.36 8.90 -25.00
N GLU A 47 22.24 9.83 -25.94
CA GLU A 47 23.15 9.95 -27.08
C GLU A 47 24.60 10.25 -26.68
N GLU A 48 24.80 10.94 -25.56
CA GLU A 48 26.11 11.31 -25.02
C GLU A 48 27.02 10.08 -24.81
N GLU A 49 26.50 9.02 -24.18
CA GLU A 49 27.29 7.79 -23.93
C GLU A 49 26.98 6.66 -24.93
N TRP A 50 25.82 6.70 -25.60
CA TRP A 50 25.35 5.62 -26.48
C TRP A 50 25.49 5.87 -27.98
N SER A 51 26.01 7.03 -28.39
CA SER A 51 26.27 7.32 -29.82
C SER A 51 27.27 6.35 -30.45
N GLN A 52 28.28 5.89 -29.69
CA GLN A 52 29.33 4.99 -30.17
C GLN A 52 29.02 3.50 -29.97
N ILE A 53 27.88 3.18 -29.34
CA ILE A 53 27.47 1.80 -29.06
C ILE A 53 26.58 1.30 -30.20
N SER A 54 26.91 0.11 -30.73
CA SER A 54 26.19 -0.48 -31.85
C SER A 54 24.71 -0.74 -31.54
N GLU A 55 23.87 -0.65 -32.57
CA GLU A 55 22.43 -0.92 -32.41
C GLU A 55 22.15 -2.37 -32.00
N MET A 56 23.02 -3.30 -32.40
CA MET A 56 22.94 -4.70 -31.99
C MET A 56 23.11 -4.88 -30.47
N ALA A 57 23.98 -4.08 -29.83
CA ALA A 57 24.15 -4.07 -28.38
C ALA A 57 22.93 -3.47 -27.67
N LYS A 58 22.34 -2.42 -28.24
CA LYS A 58 21.09 -1.83 -27.71
C LYS A 58 19.93 -2.81 -27.84
N ASP A 59 19.87 -3.55 -28.93
CA ASP A 59 18.80 -4.51 -29.20
C ASP A 59 18.76 -5.67 -28.21
N ILE A 60 19.91 -6.28 -27.90
CA ILE A 60 19.98 -7.37 -26.92
C ILE A 60 19.53 -6.89 -25.54
N VAL A 61 19.94 -5.68 -25.13
CA VAL A 61 19.52 -5.06 -23.87
C VAL A 61 18.00 -4.82 -23.85
N ARG A 62 17.41 -4.29 -24.93
CA ARG A 62 15.94 -4.10 -25.07
C ARG A 62 15.17 -5.41 -24.95
N LYS A 63 15.71 -6.51 -25.48
CA LYS A 63 15.07 -7.84 -25.42
C LYS A 63 15.21 -8.51 -24.05
N LEU A 64 16.30 -8.23 -23.32
CA LEU A 64 16.53 -8.75 -21.96
C LEU A 64 15.75 -7.97 -20.88
N LEU A 65 15.57 -6.67 -21.06
CA LEU A 65 14.88 -5.78 -20.09
C LEU A 65 13.38 -5.64 -20.36
N LYS A 66 12.73 -6.68 -20.93
CA LYS A 66 11.27 -6.75 -21.06
C LYS A 66 10.63 -7.03 -19.72
N VAL A 67 9.62 -6.21 -19.36
CA VAL A 67 8.89 -6.30 -18.08
C VAL A 67 8.22 -7.67 -17.94
N LYS A 68 7.48 -8.07 -18.97
CA LYS A 68 6.82 -9.37 -19.04
C LYS A 68 7.85 -10.48 -19.22
N PRO A 69 7.93 -11.45 -18.28
CA PRO A 69 8.85 -12.58 -18.37
C PRO A 69 8.75 -13.38 -19.67
N GLU A 70 7.54 -13.51 -20.21
CA GLU A 70 7.21 -14.26 -21.43
C GLU A 70 7.65 -13.57 -22.72
N GLU A 71 7.82 -12.25 -22.70
CA GLU A 71 8.35 -11.47 -23.84
C GLU A 71 9.87 -11.32 -23.78
N ARG A 72 10.51 -11.79 -22.70
CA ARG A 72 11.95 -11.68 -22.48
C ARG A 72 12.69 -12.72 -23.30
N LEU A 73 13.82 -12.31 -23.89
CA LEU A 73 14.71 -13.20 -24.64
C LEU A 73 15.14 -14.38 -23.76
N THR A 74 15.01 -15.60 -24.28
CA THR A 74 15.52 -16.81 -23.60
C THR A 74 17.03 -16.88 -23.67
N ILE A 75 17.64 -17.77 -22.87
CA ILE A 75 19.10 -17.93 -22.88
C ILE A 75 19.61 -18.44 -24.23
N GLU A 76 18.87 -19.31 -24.88
CA GLU A 76 19.19 -19.79 -26.24
C GLU A 76 19.16 -18.62 -27.23
N GLY A 77 18.13 -17.78 -27.16
CA GLY A 77 18.04 -16.58 -28.00
C GLY A 77 19.13 -15.54 -27.73
N VAL A 78 19.69 -15.50 -26.51
CA VAL A 78 20.86 -14.67 -26.18
C VAL A 78 22.12 -15.23 -26.84
N LEU A 79 22.33 -16.55 -26.75
CA LEU A 79 23.49 -17.22 -27.34
C LEU A 79 23.47 -17.15 -28.87
N ASP A 80 22.29 -17.21 -29.47
CA ASP A 80 22.11 -17.06 -30.92
C ASP A 80 22.11 -15.59 -31.37
N HIS A 81 22.12 -14.63 -30.45
CA HIS A 81 22.01 -13.22 -30.80
C HIS A 81 23.24 -12.77 -31.61
N PRO A 82 23.06 -12.10 -32.76
CA PRO A 82 24.17 -11.70 -33.63
C PRO A 82 25.19 -10.79 -32.94
N TRP A 83 24.80 -10.07 -31.89
CA TRP A 83 25.73 -9.27 -31.08
C TRP A 83 26.80 -10.11 -30.37
N LEU A 84 26.44 -11.30 -29.87
CA LEU A 84 27.36 -12.19 -29.19
C LEU A 84 28.19 -13.02 -30.18
N ASN A 85 27.58 -13.35 -31.32
CA ASN A 85 28.21 -14.16 -32.37
C ASN A 85 29.03 -13.33 -33.38
N SER A 86 29.02 -12.01 -33.26
CA SER A 86 29.87 -11.14 -34.09
C SER A 86 31.29 -11.15 -33.57
N THR A 87 32.25 -11.43 -34.46
CA THR A 87 33.69 -11.28 -34.21
C THR A 87 34.19 -9.84 -34.37
N GLU A 88 33.33 -8.92 -34.81
CA GLU A 88 33.67 -7.50 -34.96
C GLU A 88 33.47 -6.76 -33.63
N ALA A 89 34.54 -6.63 -32.86
CA ALA A 89 34.61 -5.68 -31.76
C ALA A 89 35.03 -4.31 -32.33
N LEU A 90 34.25 -3.26 -32.04
CA LEU A 90 34.67 -1.90 -32.32
C LEU A 90 35.79 -1.53 -31.33
N ASP A 91 36.90 -0.97 -31.81
CA ASP A 91 38.05 -0.51 -30.99
C ASP A 91 37.73 0.76 -30.15
N ASN A 92 36.44 1.00 -29.87
CA ASN A 92 35.98 2.16 -29.14
C ASN A 92 36.21 1.95 -27.64
N ILE A 93 36.90 2.89 -26.99
CA ILE A 93 37.03 2.92 -25.54
C ILE A 93 35.66 3.27 -24.95
N LEU A 94 35.09 2.33 -24.19
CA LEU A 94 33.79 2.55 -23.55
C LEU A 94 33.90 3.53 -22.37
N PRO A 95 32.93 4.45 -22.19
CA PRO A 95 32.89 5.36 -21.04
C PRO A 95 32.81 4.64 -19.68
N SER A 96 32.34 3.39 -19.70
CA SER A 96 32.08 2.59 -18.50
C SER A 96 33.30 2.41 -17.60
N ALA A 97 34.49 2.25 -18.19
CA ALA A 97 35.72 2.05 -17.42
C ALA A 97 36.03 3.23 -16.49
N GLN A 98 35.76 4.46 -16.93
CA GLN A 98 36.07 5.67 -16.17
C GLN A 98 35.02 5.96 -15.10
N LEU A 99 33.74 5.76 -15.42
CA LEU A 99 32.62 5.91 -14.47
C LEU A 99 32.68 4.88 -13.34
N MET A 100 33.13 3.65 -13.61
CA MET A 100 33.28 2.60 -12.60
C MET A 100 34.44 2.80 -11.63
N MET A 101 35.30 3.80 -11.82
CA MET A 101 36.39 4.11 -10.86
C MET A 101 35.86 4.76 -9.58
N ASP A 102 34.66 5.36 -9.62
CA ASP A 102 34.01 5.91 -8.43
C ASP A 102 33.33 4.80 -7.61
N LYS A 103 33.96 4.44 -6.49
CA LYS A 103 33.45 3.43 -5.55
C LYS A 103 32.06 3.76 -4.99
N ALA A 104 31.75 5.04 -4.75
CA ALA A 104 30.46 5.44 -4.21
C ALA A 104 29.35 5.22 -5.24
N MET A 105 29.63 5.53 -6.50
CA MET A 105 28.73 5.27 -7.62
C MET A 105 28.47 3.76 -7.77
N VAL A 106 29.52 2.94 -7.79
CA VAL A 106 29.40 1.47 -7.92
C VAL A 106 28.58 0.86 -6.79
N ALA A 107 28.78 1.31 -5.55
CA ALA A 107 27.98 0.85 -4.41
C ALA A 107 26.48 1.18 -4.57
N GLY A 108 26.16 2.39 -5.07
CA GLY A 108 24.79 2.77 -5.38
C GLY A 108 24.15 1.90 -6.46
N ILE A 109 24.91 1.54 -7.50
CA ILE A 109 24.47 0.63 -8.57
C ILE A 109 24.15 -0.76 -7.99
N GLN A 110 25.04 -1.30 -7.16
CA GLN A 110 24.87 -2.60 -6.53
C GLN A 110 23.61 -2.65 -5.65
N GLN A 111 23.40 -1.61 -4.83
CA GLN A 111 22.21 -1.51 -3.98
C GLN A 111 20.91 -1.46 -4.82
N ALA A 112 20.87 -0.60 -5.84
CA ALA A 112 19.69 -0.47 -6.69
C ALA A 112 19.36 -1.77 -7.43
N HIS A 113 20.38 -2.50 -7.90
CA HIS A 113 20.19 -3.80 -8.55
C HIS A 113 19.67 -4.86 -7.57
N ALA A 114 20.20 -4.92 -6.34
CA ALA A 114 19.73 -5.85 -5.32
C ALA A 114 18.23 -5.65 -4.99
N GLU A 115 17.79 -4.40 -4.86
CA GLU A 115 16.39 -4.06 -4.61
C GLU A 115 15.48 -4.41 -5.81
N GLN A 116 15.95 -4.22 -7.04
CA GLN A 116 15.22 -4.64 -8.25
C GLN A 116 14.98 -6.15 -8.27
N LEU A 117 16.03 -6.94 -7.98
CA LEU A 117 15.92 -8.39 -7.91
C LEU A 117 14.98 -8.85 -6.80
N ALA A 118 15.00 -8.18 -5.64
CA ALA A 118 14.08 -8.47 -4.55
C ALA A 118 12.60 -8.28 -4.96
N ASN A 119 12.29 -7.25 -5.75
CA ASN A 119 10.94 -6.97 -6.22
C ASN A 119 10.50 -7.91 -7.37
N MET A 120 11.42 -8.41 -8.19
CA MET A 120 11.11 -9.33 -9.29
C MET A 120 11.05 -10.79 -8.84
N ARG A 121 11.67 -11.14 -7.72
CA ARG A 121 11.58 -12.48 -7.15
C ARG A 121 10.22 -12.64 -6.48
N ILE A 122 9.38 -13.50 -7.04
CA ILE A 122 8.26 -14.08 -6.30
C ILE A 122 8.91 -14.89 -5.18
N GLN A 123 8.84 -14.40 -3.95
CA GLN A 123 9.17 -15.25 -2.81
C GLN A 123 8.13 -16.37 -2.83
N ASP A 124 8.56 -17.63 -2.73
CA ASP A 124 7.70 -18.81 -2.55
C ASP A 124 6.99 -18.80 -1.18
N LEU A 125 6.55 -17.62 -0.74
CA LEU A 125 5.67 -17.47 0.39
C LEU A 125 4.28 -17.89 -0.07
N LYS A 126 3.99 -19.17 0.11
CA LYS A 126 2.69 -19.80 -0.16
C LYS A 126 1.63 -19.28 0.82
N VAL A 127 1.37 -17.99 0.80
CA VAL A 127 0.33 -17.34 1.61
C VAL A 127 -0.95 -17.36 0.79
N SER A 128 -1.79 -18.37 1.03
CA SER A 128 -3.15 -18.34 0.54
C SER A 128 -3.99 -17.45 1.46
N LEU A 129 -4.66 -16.46 0.90
CA LEU A 129 -5.68 -15.72 1.63
C LEU A 129 -6.76 -16.70 2.09
N LYS A 130 -7.10 -16.67 3.38
CA LYS A 130 -8.22 -17.46 3.90
C LYS A 130 -9.53 -16.93 3.30
N PRO A 131 -10.53 -17.79 3.07
CA PRO A 131 -11.87 -17.36 2.68
C PRO A 131 -12.43 -16.32 3.65
N LEU A 132 -13.12 -15.29 3.13
CA LEU A 132 -13.55 -14.11 3.90
C LEU A 132 -14.32 -14.47 5.19
N HIS A 133 -15.11 -15.54 5.17
CA HIS A 133 -15.88 -16.03 6.33
C HIS A 133 -15.01 -16.60 7.47
N SER A 134 -13.76 -16.99 7.18
CA SER A 134 -12.80 -17.58 8.12
C SER A 134 -11.68 -16.62 8.52
N VAL A 135 -11.64 -15.43 7.92
CA VAL A 135 -10.62 -14.41 8.19
C VAL A 135 -11.00 -13.64 9.45
N ASN A 136 -10.17 -13.75 10.48
CA ASN A 136 -10.31 -12.96 11.69
C ASN A 136 -9.41 -11.70 11.62
N ASN A 137 -9.88 -10.66 10.94
CA ASN A 137 -9.15 -9.40 10.77
C ASN A 137 -9.89 -8.23 11.45
N PRO A 138 -9.24 -7.45 12.34
CA PRO A 138 -9.85 -6.31 13.03
C PRO A 138 -10.51 -5.27 12.11
N ILE A 139 -9.96 -5.05 10.91
CA ILE A 139 -10.50 -4.12 9.90
C ILE A 139 -11.82 -4.66 9.34
N LEU A 140 -11.89 -5.97 9.04
CA LEU A 140 -13.11 -6.60 8.55
C LEU A 140 -14.20 -6.61 9.63
N ARG A 141 -13.83 -6.82 10.91
CA ARG A 141 -14.76 -6.68 12.04
C ARG A 141 -15.37 -5.28 12.07
N LYS A 142 -14.54 -4.24 11.96
CA LYS A 142 -15.01 -2.84 11.93
C LYS A 142 -15.94 -2.56 10.75
N ARG A 143 -15.61 -3.01 9.54
CA ARG A 143 -16.49 -2.81 8.36
C ARG A 143 -17.80 -3.58 8.44
N LYS A 144 -17.79 -4.78 9.03
CA LYS A 144 -19.01 -5.58 9.26
C LYS A 144 -19.93 -4.94 10.29
N LEU A 145 -19.35 -4.29 11.30
CA LEU A 145 -20.10 -3.58 12.34
C LEU A 145 -20.59 -2.20 11.88
N LEU A 146 -19.84 -1.53 10.98
CA LEU A 146 -20.21 -0.21 10.47
C LEU A 146 -21.29 -0.23 9.38
N GLY A 147 -21.62 -1.39 8.80
CA GLY A 147 -22.63 -1.52 7.75
C GLY A 147 -22.22 -0.83 6.45
N THR A 148 -22.16 -1.57 5.34
CA THR A 148 -21.96 -0.95 4.02
C THR A 148 -23.24 -0.26 3.58
N LYS A 149 -23.26 1.08 3.45
CA LYS A 149 -24.13 1.69 2.44
C LYS A 149 -23.53 1.36 1.06
N PRO A 150 -24.31 0.85 0.09
CA PRO A 150 -23.92 0.91 -1.31
C PRO A 150 -23.89 2.38 -1.71
N LYS A 151 -22.73 2.87 -2.17
CA LYS A 151 -22.62 4.18 -2.81
C LYS A 151 -22.74 3.97 -4.31
N ASP A 152 -23.96 4.01 -4.80
CA ASP A 152 -24.26 4.47 -6.15
C ASP A 152 -25.11 5.74 -6.02
N GLY A 153 -24.73 6.79 -6.74
CA GLY A 153 -25.54 8.01 -6.87
C GLY A 153 -24.97 9.24 -6.19
N VAL A 154 -24.34 10.08 -7.00
CA VAL A 154 -24.16 11.52 -6.77
C VAL A 154 -25.49 12.14 -6.34
N TYR A 155 -25.55 12.82 -5.19
CA TYR A 155 -26.54 13.88 -4.99
C TYR A 155 -25.90 15.09 -4.32
N ILE A 156 -26.27 16.21 -4.95
CA ILE A 156 -25.90 17.59 -4.71
C ILE A 156 -26.37 17.99 -3.30
N HIS A 157 -25.57 18.84 -2.65
CA HIS A 157 -25.89 19.43 -1.36
C HIS A 157 -27.08 20.37 -1.54
N ASP A 158 -28.26 19.96 -1.06
CA ASP A 158 -29.43 20.84 -0.91
C ASP A 158 -29.49 21.30 0.56
N PRO A 159 -29.50 22.61 0.86
CA PRO A 159 -29.34 23.14 2.22
C PRO A 159 -30.66 23.32 2.96
N GLU A 160 -31.58 22.34 2.89
CA GLU A 160 -32.78 22.32 3.74
C GLU A 160 -33.14 20.89 4.12
N ASN A 161 -32.64 20.40 5.26
CA ASN A 161 -33.32 19.29 5.94
C ASN A 161 -33.02 19.25 7.45
N GLY A 162 -34.04 19.50 8.26
CA GLY A 162 -34.03 19.43 9.73
C GLY A 162 -34.06 18.01 10.29
N SER A 163 -33.25 17.09 9.73
CA SER A 163 -33.17 15.67 10.13
C SER A 163 -31.76 15.26 10.59
N ASN A 164 -31.01 16.19 11.18
CA ASN A 164 -29.58 16.02 11.44
C ASN A 164 -29.27 15.30 12.77
N ASP A 165 -30.15 15.39 13.78
CA ASP A 165 -29.82 14.90 15.13
C ASP A 165 -29.78 13.37 15.27
N SER A 166 -30.68 12.63 14.59
CA SER A 166 -30.66 11.15 14.63
C SER A 166 -29.41 10.57 13.96
N ASN A 167 -28.94 11.20 12.87
CA ASN A 167 -27.72 10.76 12.19
C ASN A 167 -26.48 11.02 13.05
N VAL A 168 -26.43 12.17 13.73
CA VAL A 168 -25.37 12.50 14.68
C VAL A 168 -25.40 11.57 15.89
N ALA A 169 -26.58 11.24 16.43
CA ALA A 169 -26.73 10.32 17.55
C ALA A 169 -26.17 8.91 17.25
N LEU A 170 -26.49 8.37 16.06
CA LEU A 170 -25.97 7.09 15.59
C LEU A 170 -24.47 7.14 15.27
N GLU A 171 -23.97 8.25 14.73
CA GLU A 171 -22.54 8.46 14.48
C GLU A 171 -21.73 8.40 15.78
N LYS A 172 -22.20 9.08 16.83
CA LYS A 172 -21.52 9.05 18.14
C LYS A 172 -21.51 7.67 18.79
N LEU A 173 -22.55 6.86 18.61
CA LEU A 173 -22.52 5.46 19.06
C LEU A 173 -21.52 4.61 18.25
N ARG A 174 -21.36 4.87 16.95
CA ARG A 174 -20.35 4.20 16.11
C ARG A 174 -18.92 4.56 16.52
N ASP A 175 -18.69 5.79 16.97
CA ASP A 175 -17.39 6.22 17.50
C ASP A 175 -17.01 5.42 18.76
N VAL A 176 -17.97 5.16 19.66
CA VAL A 176 -17.75 4.30 20.85
C VAL A 176 -17.32 2.90 20.44
N ILE A 177 -18.01 2.29 19.46
CA ILE A 177 -17.65 0.97 18.91
C ILE A 177 -16.24 1.00 18.32
N ALA A 178 -15.88 2.06 17.58
CA ALA A 178 -14.56 2.21 17.00
C ALA A 178 -13.46 2.27 18.07
N GLN A 179 -13.65 3.05 19.13
CA GLN A 179 -12.69 3.19 20.23
C GLN A 179 -12.54 1.89 21.03
N CYS A 180 -13.60 1.09 21.16
CA CYS A 180 -13.54 -0.20 21.84
C CYS A 180 -12.74 -1.26 21.08
N ILE A 181 -12.79 -1.24 19.73
CA ILE A 181 -12.21 -2.30 18.89
C ILE A 181 -10.79 -1.94 18.40
N LEU A 182 -10.54 -0.66 18.14
CA LEU A 182 -9.26 -0.15 17.65
C LEU A 182 -8.92 1.15 18.38
N PRO A 183 -8.48 1.07 19.65
CA PRO A 183 -7.99 2.24 20.36
C PRO A 183 -6.80 2.83 19.58
N GLN A 184 -6.78 4.16 19.44
CA GLN A 184 -5.61 4.84 18.88
C GLN A 184 -4.43 4.66 19.85
N ALA A 185 -3.28 4.23 19.34
CA ALA A 185 -2.10 3.98 20.17
C ALA A 185 -1.61 5.28 20.83
N GLY A 186 -1.66 5.34 22.16
CA GLY A 186 -1.24 6.48 22.97
C GLY A 186 -1.45 6.22 24.46
N GLU A 187 -0.81 7.01 25.31
CA GLU A 187 -1.09 7.03 26.75
C GLU A 187 -2.51 7.62 26.95
N ASN A 188 -3.37 6.94 27.73
CA ASN A 188 -4.76 7.33 28.11
C ASN A 188 -5.93 6.78 27.26
N GLU A 189 -5.88 5.51 26.83
CA GLU A 189 -6.99 4.86 26.09
C GLU A 189 -8.35 4.88 26.82
N ASP A 190 -8.34 4.75 28.16
CA ASP A 190 -9.56 4.75 28.97
C ASP A 190 -10.18 6.15 29.10
N GLU A 191 -9.35 7.19 29.15
CA GLU A 191 -9.80 8.59 29.11
C GLU A 191 -10.47 8.89 27.77
N LYS A 192 -9.87 8.42 26.68
CA LYS A 192 -10.46 8.58 25.34
C LYS A 192 -11.78 7.82 25.19
N LEU A 193 -11.89 6.62 25.78
CA LEU A 193 -13.15 5.88 25.81
C LEU A 193 -14.23 6.63 26.60
N ASN A 194 -13.88 7.24 27.73
CA ASN A 194 -14.81 8.06 28.52
C ASN A 194 -15.29 9.28 27.73
N GLU A 195 -14.41 10.00 27.04
CA GLU A 195 -14.79 11.15 26.20
C GLU A 195 -15.78 10.76 25.10
N VAL A 196 -15.47 9.71 24.34
CA VAL A 196 -16.30 9.26 23.22
C VAL A 196 -17.66 8.74 23.72
N MET A 197 -17.67 8.06 24.86
CA MET A 197 -18.91 7.60 25.50
C MET A 197 -19.75 8.76 26.04
N GLN A 198 -19.12 9.81 26.58
CA GLN A 198 -19.82 11.00 27.05
C GLN A 198 -20.49 11.75 25.91
N GLU A 199 -19.83 11.86 24.75
CA GLU A 199 -20.44 12.43 23.55
C GLU A 199 -21.63 11.57 23.10
N ALA A 200 -21.47 10.25 23.00
CA ALA A 200 -22.56 9.35 22.62
C ALA A 200 -23.76 9.44 23.57
N TRP A 201 -23.50 9.49 24.89
CA TRP A 201 -24.55 9.65 25.90
C TRP A 201 -25.31 10.97 25.77
N LYS A 202 -24.65 12.07 25.40
CA LYS A 202 -25.28 13.39 25.24
C LYS A 202 -26.37 13.38 24.17
N TYR A 203 -26.13 12.70 23.05
CA TYR A 203 -27.07 12.63 21.93
C TYR A 203 -28.10 11.50 22.04
N ASN A 204 -27.94 10.56 22.99
CA ASN A 204 -28.77 9.36 23.12
C ASN A 204 -29.44 9.22 24.51
N ARG A 205 -29.68 10.33 25.22
CA ARG A 205 -30.21 10.32 26.61
C ARG A 205 -31.56 9.64 26.77
N GLU A 206 -32.39 9.72 25.73
CA GLU A 206 -33.75 9.17 25.71
C GLU A 206 -33.78 7.66 25.40
N CYS A 207 -32.64 7.07 24.99
CA CYS A 207 -32.57 5.65 24.69
C CYS A 207 -32.52 4.82 26.00
N LYS A 208 -33.62 4.12 26.30
CA LYS A 208 -33.73 3.26 27.49
C LYS A 208 -32.71 2.13 27.48
N LEU A 209 -32.53 1.44 26.35
CA LEU A 209 -31.55 0.36 26.23
C LEU A 209 -30.12 0.87 26.50
N LEU A 210 -29.76 2.06 26.00
CA LEU A 210 -28.46 2.65 26.30
C LEU A 210 -28.27 2.97 27.79
N ARG A 211 -29.33 3.41 28.47
CA ARG A 211 -29.29 3.71 29.92
C ARG A 211 -29.09 2.45 30.75
N ASP A 212 -29.86 1.41 30.47
CA ASP A 212 -29.81 0.13 31.18
C ASP A 212 -28.43 -0.52 30.99
N THR A 213 -27.88 -0.42 29.78
CA THR A 213 -26.57 -0.97 29.45
C THR A 213 -25.45 -0.21 30.15
N LEU A 214 -25.46 1.12 30.16
CA LEU A 214 -24.45 1.92 30.88
C LEU A 214 -24.50 1.73 32.40
N GLN A 215 -25.67 1.49 32.97
CA GLN A 215 -25.78 1.15 34.39
C GLN A 215 -25.07 -0.18 34.72
N SER A 216 -25.10 -1.16 33.80
CA SER A 216 -24.39 -2.44 33.96
C SER A 216 -22.86 -2.33 33.86
N PHE A 217 -22.33 -1.23 33.33
CA PHE A 217 -20.90 -0.96 33.20
C PHE A 217 -20.39 0.08 34.21
N SER A 218 -21.18 0.40 35.25
CA SER A 218 -20.81 1.39 36.28
C SER A 218 -20.50 2.79 35.70
N TRP A 219 -21.29 3.23 34.71
CA TRP A 219 -21.19 4.57 34.14
C TRP A 219 -21.80 5.63 35.05
N ASN A 220 -21.04 6.67 35.38
CA ASN A 220 -21.49 7.75 36.28
C ASN A 220 -21.91 9.04 35.54
N GLY A 221 -21.99 9.03 34.21
CA GLY A 221 -22.30 10.20 33.39
C GLY A 221 -21.09 10.99 32.90
N ARG A 222 -19.90 10.76 33.48
CA ARG A 222 -18.63 11.38 33.08
C ARG A 222 -17.59 10.34 32.64
N GLY A 223 -17.59 9.17 33.26
CA GLY A 223 -16.67 8.08 32.96
C GLY A 223 -17.15 6.76 33.55
N PHE A 224 -16.49 5.68 33.14
CA PHE A 224 -16.65 4.38 33.77
C PHE A 224 -15.83 4.32 35.05
N THR A 225 -16.45 3.89 36.16
CA THR A 225 -15.73 3.78 37.45
C THR A 225 -14.98 2.47 37.59
N ASP A 226 -15.39 1.45 36.84
CA ASP A 226 -14.78 0.11 36.82
C ASP A 226 -14.15 -0.18 35.45
N LYS A 227 -13.28 -1.19 35.41
CA LYS A 227 -12.67 -1.65 34.17
C LYS A 227 -13.74 -2.19 33.22
N VAL A 228 -13.82 -1.59 32.03
CA VAL A 228 -14.82 -1.92 31.02
C VAL A 228 -14.34 -3.07 30.13
N ASP A 229 -15.18 -4.09 29.96
CA ASP A 229 -15.03 -5.03 28.86
C ASP A 229 -15.44 -4.36 27.54
N ARG A 230 -14.44 -3.86 26.82
CA ARG A 230 -14.63 -3.07 25.59
C ARG A 230 -15.34 -3.86 24.49
N LEU A 231 -15.13 -5.17 24.38
CA LEU A 231 -15.80 -5.98 23.36
C LEU A 231 -17.28 -6.15 23.68
N LYS A 232 -17.59 -6.42 24.96
CA LYS A 232 -18.97 -6.52 25.44
C LYS A 232 -19.71 -5.19 25.32
N LEU A 233 -19.05 -4.07 25.63
CA LEU A 233 -19.61 -2.73 25.43
C LEU A 233 -19.91 -2.47 23.94
N ALA A 234 -18.99 -2.80 23.03
CA ALA A 234 -19.18 -2.60 21.59
C ALA A 234 -20.35 -3.42 21.02
N GLU A 235 -20.52 -4.67 21.47
CA GLU A 235 -21.62 -5.53 21.02
C GLU A 235 -22.99 -5.01 21.48
N ILE A 236 -23.05 -4.52 22.71
CA ILE A 236 -24.27 -3.96 23.29
C ILE A 236 -24.62 -2.60 22.66
N VAL A 237 -23.63 -1.71 22.45
CA VAL A 237 -23.84 -0.43 21.74
C VAL A 237 -24.29 -0.68 20.29
N LYS A 238 -23.84 -1.77 19.66
CA LYS A 238 -24.32 -2.17 18.34
C LYS A 238 -25.81 -2.56 18.37
N GLN A 239 -26.26 -3.28 19.39
CA GLN A 239 -27.69 -3.60 19.56
C GLN A 239 -28.54 -2.32 19.74
N VAL A 240 -28.02 -1.32 20.46
CA VAL A 240 -28.65 -0.01 20.60
C VAL A 240 -28.81 0.68 19.23
N ILE A 241 -27.78 0.64 18.38
CA ILE A 241 -27.85 1.19 17.02
C ILE A 241 -28.89 0.44 16.17
N GLU A 242 -28.94 -0.90 16.26
CA GLU A 242 -29.91 -1.73 15.53
C GLU A 242 -31.36 -1.44 15.97
N GLU A 243 -31.61 -1.24 17.27
CA GLU A 243 -32.94 -0.87 17.78
C GLU A 243 -33.36 0.54 17.33
N GLN A 244 -32.46 1.52 17.42
CA GLN A 244 -32.74 2.90 17.00
C GLN A 244 -32.95 3.03 15.50
N THR A 245 -32.26 2.23 14.68
CA THR A 245 -32.45 2.22 13.22
C THR A 245 -33.77 1.55 12.83
N ASN A 246 -34.14 0.43 13.45
CA ASN A 246 -35.41 -0.24 13.20
C ASN A 246 -36.64 0.58 13.65
N SER A 247 -36.51 1.37 14.72
CA SER A 247 -37.57 2.26 15.18
C SER A 247 -37.83 3.44 14.24
N HIS A 248 -36.85 3.80 13.40
CA HIS A 248 -36.93 4.91 12.45
C HIS A 248 -37.55 4.48 11.10
N ASP A 249 -37.47 3.20 10.76
CA ASP A 249 -38.08 2.58 9.56
C ASP A 249 -39.56 2.17 9.76
N SER A 250 -40.07 2.26 11.00
CA SER A 250 -41.44 1.86 11.38
C SER A 250 -42.43 3.03 11.53
N GLN A 251 -42.03 4.27 11.23
CA GLN A 251 -42.85 5.49 11.21
C GLN A 251 -42.90 6.07 9.80
#